data_AF-A0A828RH74-F1
#
_entry.id   AF-A0A828RH74-F1
#
_cell.length_a   1.000
_cell.length_b   1.000
_cell.length_c   1.000
_cell.angle_alpha   90.00
_cell.angle_beta   90.00
_cell.angle_gamma   90.00
#
_symmetry.space_group_name_H-M   'P 1'
#
loop_
_entity.id
_entity.type
_entity.pdbx_description
1 polymer ?
#
loop_
_entity_poly.entity_id
_entity_poly.type
_entity_poly.pdbx_seq_one_letter_code
_entity_poly.pdbx_strand_id
1 'polypeptide(L)'
;MKFKNIIALSLLGICGGTVTTSLANNNYVYAASTNDDYPDITSKFDVNNMNQYDDSDLFTDVSIKKFYVQSISYDKHHNERIIFTNTPESTNYYFTVLQGRKHKKRIAVGDPITIKGQLNGRLEIEKTQANSWFAKKYFGKNAIMVLTDSYK
;
A
#
# COMPACT_ATOMS: atom_id res chain seq x y z
N MET A 1 28.08 47.34 -10.95
CA MET A 1 28.32 45.98 -11.50
C MET A 1 28.69 45.04 -10.36
N LYS A 2 27.97 43.91 -10.28
CA LYS A 2 28.36 42.59 -9.72
C LYS A 2 28.70 42.49 -8.22
N PHE A 3 27.70 42.07 -7.44
CA PHE A 3 27.88 41.31 -6.19
C PHE A 3 28.36 39.89 -6.51
N LYS A 4 29.28 39.33 -5.71
CA LYS A 4 29.31 37.89 -5.39
C LYS A 4 29.86 37.62 -3.98
N ASN A 5 29.03 36.90 -3.22
CA ASN A 5 29.27 36.21 -1.96
C ASN A 5 30.41 35.19 -2.05
N ILE A 6 31.05 34.86 -0.92
CA ILE A 6 31.46 33.48 -0.58
C ILE A 6 31.25 33.27 0.93
N ILE A 7 30.23 32.48 1.29
CA ILE A 7 30.11 31.78 2.58
C ILE A 7 30.71 30.39 2.34
N ALA A 8 31.64 29.99 3.20
CA ALA A 8 32.28 28.69 3.17
C ALA A 8 31.30 27.58 3.61
N LEU A 9 31.07 26.61 2.72
CA LEU A 9 30.40 25.34 3.03
C LEU A 9 31.50 24.31 3.34
N SER A 10 31.58 23.82 4.57
CA SER A 10 32.45 22.71 4.92
C SER A 10 31.89 21.40 4.35
N LEU A 11 32.60 20.85 3.37
CA LEU A 11 32.39 19.53 2.78
C LEU A 11 32.65 18.42 3.79
N LEU A 12 31.71 17.48 3.92
CA LEU A 12 32.01 16.10 4.33
C LEU A 12 31.22 15.14 3.44
N GLY A 13 31.97 14.52 2.51
CA GLY A 13 31.75 13.17 1.97
C GLY A 13 30.48 12.91 1.15
N ILE A 14 30.48 13.28 -0.14
CA ILE A 14 29.60 12.62 -1.14
C ILE A 14 30.50 12.07 -2.25
N CYS A 15 30.75 10.76 -2.20
CA CYS A 15 31.36 10.03 -3.30
C CYS A 15 30.28 9.61 -4.29
N GLY A 16 30.24 10.27 -5.45
CA GLY A 16 29.77 9.69 -6.71
C GLY A 16 28.26 9.64 -6.96
N GLY A 17 27.77 10.58 -7.77
CA GLY A 17 26.51 10.42 -8.50
C GLY A 17 25.67 11.69 -8.53
N THR A 18 25.64 12.36 -9.66
CA THR A 18 24.80 13.51 -9.97
C THR A 18 23.32 13.26 -9.67
N VAL A 19 22.69 14.10 -8.84
CA VAL A 19 21.23 14.17 -8.71
C VAL A 19 20.69 14.99 -9.86
N THR A 20 20.39 14.33 -10.98
CA THR A 20 19.44 14.88 -11.96
C THR A 20 18.04 14.66 -11.44
N THR A 21 17.37 15.74 -11.01
CA THR A 21 15.93 15.72 -10.73
C THR A 21 15.17 15.57 -12.03
N SER A 22 14.69 14.36 -12.32
CA SER A 22 13.57 14.16 -13.26
C SER A 22 12.32 13.78 -12.47
N LEU A 23 11.32 14.67 -12.51
CA LEU A 23 9.95 14.33 -12.16
C LEU A 23 9.40 13.39 -13.24
N ALA A 24 9.44 12.08 -12.99
CA ALA A 24 8.52 11.08 -13.54
C ALA A 24 8.91 9.69 -13.04
N ASN A 25 8.40 9.28 -11.89
CA ASN A 25 8.01 7.90 -11.63
C ASN A 25 7.39 7.80 -10.24
N ASN A 26 6.13 7.41 -10.17
CA ASN A 26 5.48 6.92 -8.95
C ASN A 26 6.06 5.53 -8.60
N ASN A 27 7.37 5.47 -8.34
CA ASN A 27 7.98 4.32 -7.71
C ASN A 27 7.61 4.40 -6.23
N TYR A 28 6.59 3.63 -5.84
CA TYR A 28 6.43 3.22 -4.46
C TYR A 28 7.74 2.55 -4.03
N VAL A 29 8.54 3.27 -3.26
CA VAL A 29 9.78 2.76 -2.68
C VAL A 29 9.37 1.85 -1.53
N TYR A 30 9.33 0.54 -1.79
CA TYR A 30 9.20 -0.46 -0.74
C TYR A 30 10.50 -0.49 0.05
N ALA A 31 10.53 0.22 1.17
CA ALA A 31 11.60 0.07 2.14
C ALA A 31 11.41 -1.28 2.83
N ALA A 32 12.22 -2.27 2.45
CA ALA A 32 12.23 -3.55 3.13
C ALA A 32 12.80 -3.37 4.55
N SER A 33 11.93 -3.08 5.53
CA SER A 33 12.27 -3.12 6.94
C SER A 33 12.49 -4.57 7.36
N THR A 34 13.69 -4.87 7.86
CA THR A 34 14.08 -6.19 8.38
C THR A 34 13.63 -6.44 9.82
N ASN A 35 12.85 -5.53 10.41
CA ASN A 35 12.29 -5.73 11.74
C ASN A 35 10.86 -6.25 11.65
N ASP A 36 10.56 -7.25 12.48
CA ASP A 36 9.23 -7.83 12.68
C ASP A 36 8.25 -6.88 13.41
N ASP A 37 8.52 -5.57 13.39
CA ASP A 37 7.92 -4.51 14.22
C ASP A 37 6.56 -4.02 13.68
N TYR A 38 5.82 -4.86 12.95
CA TYR A 38 4.47 -4.51 12.50
C TYR A 38 3.44 -4.96 13.55
N PRO A 39 2.86 -4.04 14.34
CA PRO A 39 1.84 -4.39 15.33
C PRO A 39 0.60 -4.94 14.62
N ASP A 40 -0.08 -5.89 15.26
CA ASP A 40 -1.34 -6.42 14.70
C ASP A 40 -2.35 -5.29 14.53
N ILE A 41 -3.02 -5.21 13.38
CA ILE A 41 -4.03 -4.17 13.13
C ILE A 41 -5.10 -4.13 14.24
N THR A 42 -5.45 -5.30 14.79
CA THR A 42 -6.44 -5.42 15.88
C THR A 42 -5.97 -4.86 17.22
N SER A 43 -4.66 -4.62 17.39
CA SER A 43 -4.11 -3.96 18.58
C SER A 43 -4.27 -2.43 18.55
N LYS A 44 -4.54 -1.86 17.36
CA LYS A 44 -4.69 -0.42 17.14
C LYS A 44 -6.12 -0.03 16.77
N PHE A 45 -6.84 -0.90 16.07
CA PHE A 45 -8.13 -0.59 15.48
C PHE A 45 -9.16 -1.70 15.73
N ASP A 46 -10.40 -1.32 15.97
CA ASP A 46 -11.53 -2.24 15.83
C ASP A 46 -11.86 -2.40 14.34
N VAL A 47 -11.34 -3.48 13.76
CA VAL A 47 -11.49 -3.82 12.35
C VAL A 47 -12.94 -4.12 11.92
N ASN A 48 -13.87 -4.29 12.87
CA ASN A 48 -15.30 -4.43 12.57
C ASN A 48 -15.99 -3.07 12.42
N ASN A 49 -15.38 -1.98 12.88
CA ASN A 49 -15.90 -0.63 12.80
C ASN A 49 -14.80 0.37 12.47
N MET A 50 -14.30 0.36 11.24
CA MET A 50 -13.21 1.27 10.85
C MET A 50 -13.68 2.71 10.62
N ASN A 51 -14.99 2.95 10.53
CA ASN A 51 -15.55 4.29 10.28
C ASN A 51 -15.39 5.25 11.47
N GLN A 52 -15.07 4.74 12.66
CA GLN A 52 -14.85 5.55 13.86
C GLN A 52 -13.50 6.28 13.89
N TYR A 53 -12.57 5.92 13.00
CA TYR A 53 -11.21 6.48 12.94
C TYR A 53 -11.11 7.52 11.83
N ASP A 54 -10.39 8.61 12.08
CA ASP A 54 -10.13 9.61 11.05
C ASP A 54 -9.02 9.14 10.10
N ASP A 55 -8.94 9.72 8.90
CA ASP A 55 -7.90 9.34 7.94
C ASP A 55 -6.49 9.55 8.50
N SER A 56 -6.29 10.54 9.37
CA SER A 56 -5.00 10.77 10.06
C SER A 56 -4.55 9.60 10.92
N ASP A 57 -5.48 8.82 11.47
CA ASP A 57 -5.15 7.63 12.27
C ASP A 57 -4.68 6.48 11.37
N LEU A 58 -5.05 6.50 10.08
CA LEU A 58 -4.80 5.46 9.10
C LEU A 58 -3.47 5.65 8.35
N PHE A 59 -2.49 6.33 8.94
CA PHE A 59 -1.13 6.46 8.43
C PHE A 59 -0.12 5.80 9.38
N THR A 60 -0.22 4.48 9.54
CA THR A 60 0.59 3.70 10.51
C THR A 60 0.96 2.33 9.96
N ASP A 61 2.10 1.82 10.41
CA ASP A 61 2.52 0.44 10.13
C ASP A 61 1.66 -0.56 10.89
N VAL A 62 1.25 -1.63 10.21
CA VAL A 62 0.42 -2.72 10.73
C VAL A 62 0.73 -4.07 10.10
N SER A 63 0.44 -5.14 10.85
CA SER A 63 0.29 -6.50 10.34
C SER A 63 -1.20 -6.85 10.29
N ILE A 64 -1.70 -7.15 9.10
CA ILE A 64 -3.07 -7.58 8.85
C ILE A 64 -3.05 -9.08 8.64
N LYS A 65 -3.57 -9.87 9.59
CA LYS A 65 -3.44 -11.33 9.58
C LYS A 65 -4.74 -12.02 9.20
N LYS A 66 -4.65 -12.92 8.20
CA LYS A 66 -5.73 -13.83 7.76
C LYS A 66 -7.03 -13.12 7.33
N PHE A 67 -6.90 -12.03 6.58
CA PHE A 67 -8.05 -11.38 5.96
C PHE A 67 -8.43 -12.13 4.69
N TYR A 68 -9.69 -12.05 4.26
CA TYR A 68 -10.21 -12.80 3.13
C TYR A 68 -10.13 -11.97 1.85
N VAL A 69 -9.57 -12.55 0.79
CA VAL A 69 -9.53 -11.90 -0.52
C VAL A 69 -10.92 -11.91 -1.15
N GLN A 70 -11.39 -10.72 -1.49
CA GLN A 70 -12.74 -10.47 -2.00
C GLN A 70 -12.78 -10.27 -3.52
N SER A 71 -11.72 -9.70 -4.08
CA SER A 71 -11.58 -9.50 -5.52
C SER A 71 -10.13 -9.29 -5.88
N ILE A 72 -9.79 -9.68 -7.12
CA ILE A 72 -8.46 -9.53 -7.69
C ILE A 72 -8.61 -9.01 -9.11
N SER A 73 -7.82 -8.01 -9.47
CA SER A 73 -7.57 -7.65 -10.86
C SER A 73 -6.07 -7.60 -11.13
N TYR A 74 -5.73 -7.52 -12.40
CA TYR A 74 -4.36 -7.43 -12.88
C TYR A 74 -4.26 -6.23 -13.81
N ASP A 75 -3.26 -5.38 -13.61
CA ASP A 75 -2.96 -4.34 -14.59
C ASP A 75 -2.04 -4.88 -15.71
N LYS A 76 -1.78 -4.02 -16.70
CA LYS A 76 -0.92 -4.33 -17.85
C LYS A 76 0.53 -4.68 -17.48
N HIS A 77 0.96 -4.35 -16.26
CA HIS A 77 2.28 -4.65 -15.71
C HIS A 77 2.27 -5.89 -14.81
N HIS A 78 1.16 -6.62 -14.76
CA HIS A 78 0.92 -7.77 -13.87
C HIS A 78 0.98 -7.42 -12.39
N ASN A 79 0.68 -6.17 -12.01
CA ASN A 79 0.40 -5.87 -10.63
C ASN A 79 -0.99 -6.39 -10.26
N GLU A 80 -1.08 -7.10 -9.15
CA GLU A 80 -2.31 -7.62 -8.58
C GLU A 80 -2.96 -6.53 -7.74
N ARG A 81 -4.20 -6.16 -8.04
CA ARG A 81 -4.98 -5.21 -7.24
C ARG A 81 -6.01 -6.01 -6.47
N ILE A 82 -5.94 -5.93 -5.15
CA ILE A 82 -6.65 -6.85 -4.28
C ILE A 82 -7.55 -6.06 -3.34
N ILE A 83 -8.81 -6.46 -3.29
CA ILE A 83 -9.71 -6.10 -2.20
C ILE A 83 -9.74 -7.25 -1.22
N PHE A 84 -9.65 -6.94 0.06
CA PHE A 84 -9.71 -7.93 1.13
C PHE A 84 -10.41 -7.37 2.37
N THR A 85 -10.88 -8.26 3.25
CA THR A 85 -11.71 -7.92 4.42
C THR A 85 -11.40 -8.81 5.63
N ASN A 86 -11.70 -8.35 6.84
CA ASN A 86 -11.50 -9.16 8.07
C ASN A 86 -12.43 -10.38 8.15
N THR A 87 -13.63 -10.29 7.58
CA THR A 87 -14.57 -11.41 7.38
C THR A 87 -15.18 -11.36 5.97
N PRO A 88 -15.71 -12.47 5.44
CA PRO A 88 -16.32 -12.47 4.10
C PRO A 88 -17.48 -11.48 3.92
N GLU A 89 -18.20 -11.18 5.00
CA GLU A 89 -19.40 -10.32 5.02
C GLU A 89 -19.10 -8.85 5.38
N SER A 90 -17.86 -8.53 5.76
CA SER A 90 -17.49 -7.19 6.22
C SER A 90 -17.71 -6.12 5.16
N THR A 91 -18.10 -4.94 5.62
CA THR A 91 -18.20 -3.72 4.80
C THR A 91 -16.99 -2.79 4.96
N ASN A 92 -16.02 -3.15 5.82
CA ASN A 92 -14.74 -2.46 5.95
C ASN A 92 -13.75 -3.07 4.94
N TYR A 93 -13.64 -2.42 3.78
CA TYR A 93 -12.78 -2.88 2.70
C TYR A 93 -11.34 -2.38 2.85
N TYR A 94 -10.39 -3.21 2.46
CA TYR A 94 -8.98 -2.86 2.34
C TYR A 94 -8.55 -3.07 0.91
N PHE A 95 -7.64 -2.23 0.43
CA PHE A 95 -7.14 -2.26 -0.94
C PHE A 95 -5.62 -2.26 -0.95
N THR A 96 -5.02 -3.14 -1.74
CA THR A 96 -3.56 -3.17 -1.96
C THR A 96 -3.22 -3.44 -3.42
N VAL A 97 -2.01 -3.05 -3.82
CA VAL A 97 -1.42 -3.37 -5.11
C VAL A 97 -0.12 -4.15 -4.88
N LEU A 98 -0.07 -5.40 -5.34
CA LEU A 98 1.07 -6.31 -5.19
C LEU A 98 1.78 -6.52 -6.53
N GLN A 99 3.08 -6.77 -6.52
CA GLN A 99 3.83 -7.08 -7.74
C GLN A 99 3.71 -8.57 -8.08
N GLY A 100 2.77 -8.95 -8.94
CA GLY A 100 2.38 -10.35 -9.17
C GLY A 100 3.47 -11.29 -9.70
N ARG A 101 4.57 -10.77 -10.27
CA ARG A 101 5.69 -11.60 -10.79
C ARG A 101 6.69 -12.09 -9.74
N LYS A 102 6.61 -11.60 -8.50
CA LYS A 102 7.61 -11.91 -7.46
C LYS A 102 7.27 -13.13 -6.59
N HIS A 103 6.13 -13.79 -6.80
CA HIS A 103 5.60 -14.76 -5.83
C HIS A 103 5.23 -16.10 -6.47
N LYS A 104 5.53 -17.21 -5.76
CA LYS A 104 5.38 -18.60 -6.25
C LYS A 104 3.93 -19.11 -6.24
N LYS A 105 3.05 -18.50 -5.42
CA LYS A 105 1.64 -18.88 -5.30
C LYS A 105 0.78 -17.72 -5.78
N ARG A 106 -0.12 -18.01 -6.71
CA ARG A 106 -1.14 -17.07 -7.18
C ARG A 106 -2.21 -16.92 -6.10
N ILE A 107 -2.54 -15.69 -5.73
CA ILE A 107 -3.63 -15.38 -4.81
C ILE A 107 -4.96 -15.61 -5.54
N ALA A 108 -5.93 -16.23 -4.87
CA ALA A 108 -7.29 -16.41 -5.37
C ALA A 108 -8.34 -15.75 -4.47
N VAL A 109 -9.52 -15.50 -5.01
CA VAL A 109 -10.67 -15.04 -4.23
C VAL A 109 -11.05 -16.11 -3.21
N GLY A 110 -11.32 -15.69 -1.98
CA GLY A 110 -11.60 -16.57 -0.83
C GLY A 110 -10.35 -17.00 -0.07
N ASP A 111 -9.14 -16.84 -0.64
CA ASP A 111 -7.92 -17.15 0.09
C ASP A 111 -7.74 -16.22 1.29
N PRO A 112 -7.25 -16.73 2.43
CA PRO A 112 -6.74 -15.87 3.47
C PRO A 112 -5.42 -15.24 3.00
N ILE A 113 -5.25 -13.95 3.26
CA ILE A 113 -4.04 -13.18 3.03
C ILE A 113 -3.55 -12.57 4.34
N THR A 114 -2.24 -12.59 4.55
CA THR A 114 -1.59 -11.81 5.61
C THR A 114 -0.66 -10.79 5.00
N ILE A 115 -0.81 -9.52 5.36
CA ILE A 115 -0.02 -8.40 4.84
C ILE A 115 0.74 -7.75 6.00
N LYS A 116 1.98 -7.34 5.75
CA LYS A 116 2.69 -6.35 6.55
C LYS A 116 2.95 -5.13 5.68
N GLY A 117 2.71 -3.95 6.23
CA GLY A 117 2.85 -2.71 5.51
C GLY A 117 2.25 -1.54 6.26
N GLN A 118 2.01 -0.46 5.53
CA GLN A 118 1.50 0.79 6.08
C GLN A 118 0.04 1.00 5.63
N LEU A 119 -0.85 1.33 6.57
CA LEU A 119 -2.13 1.96 6.21
C LEU A 119 -1.84 3.33 5.60
N ASN A 120 -2.58 3.72 4.57
CA ASN A 120 -2.33 4.98 3.86
C ASN A 120 -3.65 5.71 3.51
N GLY A 121 -4.47 5.93 4.53
CA GLY A 121 -5.75 6.61 4.40
C GLY A 121 -6.80 5.82 3.60
N ARG A 122 -7.93 6.48 3.32
CA ARG A 122 -9.02 5.92 2.52
C ARG A 122 -8.92 6.36 1.06
N LEU A 123 -9.40 5.50 0.17
CA LEU A 123 -9.61 5.80 -1.24
C LEU A 123 -10.97 5.27 -1.69
N GLU A 124 -11.50 5.85 -2.75
CA GLU A 124 -12.61 5.26 -3.48
C GLU A 124 -12.08 4.26 -4.52
N ILE A 125 -12.69 3.09 -4.59
CA ILE A 125 -12.34 2.07 -5.58
C ILE A 125 -12.91 2.46 -6.94
N GLU A 126 -12.04 2.96 -7.80
CA GLU A 126 -12.42 3.40 -9.14
C GLU A 126 -12.49 2.24 -10.15
N LYS A 127 -13.34 2.40 -11.17
CA LYS A 127 -13.41 1.49 -12.32
C LYS A 127 -12.09 1.36 -13.07
N THR A 128 -11.26 2.40 -13.06
CA THR A 128 -9.93 2.44 -13.69
C THR A 128 -8.95 1.45 -13.06
N GLN A 129 -9.19 1.05 -11.81
CA GLN A 129 -8.38 0.11 -11.05
C GLN A 129 -8.77 -1.36 -11.32
N ALA A 130 -9.67 -1.60 -12.27
CA ALA A 130 -10.23 -2.91 -12.55
C ALA A 130 -10.06 -3.36 -14.00
N ASN A 131 -9.91 -4.66 -14.16
CA ASN A 131 -10.12 -5.36 -15.43
C ASN A 131 -11.41 -6.20 -15.36
N SER A 132 -11.69 -7.01 -16.37
CA SER A 132 -12.91 -7.83 -16.46
C SER A 132 -13.10 -8.82 -15.30
N TRP A 133 -12.04 -9.18 -14.58
CA TRP A 133 -12.11 -10.12 -13.44
C TRP A 133 -12.38 -9.44 -12.09
N PHE A 134 -12.31 -8.12 -12.03
CA PHE A 134 -12.65 -7.39 -10.82
C PHE A 134 -14.16 -7.34 -10.62
N ALA A 135 -14.62 -7.63 -9.41
CA ALA A 135 -16.04 -7.64 -9.11
C ALA A 135 -16.59 -6.21 -9.07
N LYS A 136 -17.45 -5.89 -10.05
CA LYS A 136 -18.04 -4.54 -10.23
C LYS A 136 -18.77 -4.01 -9.00
N LYS A 137 -19.23 -4.90 -8.10
CA LYS A 137 -19.94 -4.54 -6.86
C LYS A 137 -19.10 -3.68 -5.89
N TYR A 138 -17.78 -3.64 -6.09
CA TYR A 138 -16.87 -2.85 -5.27
C TYR A 138 -16.59 -1.44 -5.82
N PHE A 139 -17.04 -1.10 -7.03
CA PHE A 139 -16.85 0.25 -7.55
C PHE A 139 -17.64 1.28 -6.74
N GLY A 140 -17.00 2.43 -6.48
CA GLY A 140 -17.58 3.51 -5.67
C GLY A 140 -17.62 3.18 -4.16
N LYS A 141 -17.00 2.09 -3.72
CA LYS A 141 -16.84 1.78 -2.30
C LYS A 141 -15.57 2.43 -1.78
N ASN A 142 -15.61 2.93 -0.54
CA ASN A 142 -14.41 3.36 0.17
C ASN A 142 -13.65 2.14 0.70
N ALA A 143 -12.33 2.17 0.54
CA ALA A 143 -11.42 1.18 1.09
C ALA A 143 -10.22 1.85 1.75
N ILE A 144 -9.64 1.18 2.73
CA ILE A 144 -8.39 1.59 3.37
C ILE A 144 -7.24 1.10 2.50
N MET A 145 -6.40 2.03 2.04
CA MET A 145 -5.21 1.69 1.26
C MET A 145 -4.16 1.06 2.16
N VAL A 146 -3.53 0.00 1.67
CA VAL A 146 -2.42 -0.67 2.35
C VAL A 146 -1.22 -0.72 1.42
N LEU A 147 -0.18 0.05 1.73
CA LEU A 147 1.12 -0.03 1.07
C LEU A 147 1.83 -1.29 1.59
N THR A 148 1.95 -2.31 0.73
CA THR A 148 2.36 -3.66 1.16
C THR A 148 3.86 -3.90 1.02
N ASP A 149 4.55 -4.07 2.14
CA ASP A 149 5.98 -4.43 2.13
C ASP A 149 6.18 -5.94 1.96
N SER A 150 5.34 -6.75 2.58
CA SER A 150 5.35 -8.21 2.42
C SER A 150 3.99 -8.84 2.65
N TYR A 151 3.78 -10.04 2.09
CA TYR A 151 2.55 -10.79 2.26
C TYR A 151 2.76 -12.31 2.19
N LYS A 152 1.80 -13.07 2.71
CA LYS A 152 1.74 -14.54 2.64
C LYS A 152 0.31 -15.05 2.51
#